data_AF-A0A3G9JGV4-F1
#
_entry.id   AF-A0A3G9JGV4-F1
#
_cell.length_a   1.000
_cell.length_b   1.000
_cell.length_c   1.000
_cell.angle_alpha   90.00
_cell.angle_beta   90.00
_cell.angle_gamma   90.00
#
_symmetry.space_group_name_H-M   'P 1'
#
loop_
_entity.id
_entity.type
_entity.pdbx_description
1 polymer ?
#
loop_
_entity_poly.entity_id
_entity_poly.type
_entity_poly.pdbx_seq_one_letter_code
_entity_poly.pdbx_strand_id
1 'polypeptide(L)'
;MHSSGGLFHVPLCIIIGFPFFHEDSHHIYVHAGLNPQYENWKEQTKHEFMYIKEPFLNHPTTVDKIVVFGHTKAMDIHGKADVWFGGDKIGIDGGCAYGLQLNCLEIRGKNDYAVYSVNCSHHEQPSEADGIVLKKR
;
A
#
# COMPACT_ATOMS: atom_id res chain seq x y z
N MET A 1 22.82 32.00 -10.79
CA MET A 1 21.89 31.74 -9.67
C MET A 1 21.41 30.31 -9.82
N HIS A 2 22.08 29.38 -9.15
CA HIS A 2 21.75 27.95 -9.21
C HIS A 2 20.57 27.69 -8.27
N SER A 3 19.44 27.24 -8.81
CA SER A 3 18.41 26.57 -8.01
C SER A 3 18.65 25.08 -8.21
N SER A 4 19.26 24.46 -7.20
CA SER A 4 19.48 23.03 -7.13
C SER A 4 18.13 22.33 -7.00
N GLY A 5 17.82 21.47 -7.99
CA GLY A 5 16.71 20.55 -7.92
C GLY A 5 16.82 19.69 -6.66
N GLY A 6 15.84 19.82 -5.78
CA GLY A 6 15.72 18.95 -4.61
C GLY A 6 15.51 17.53 -5.09
N LEU A 7 16.51 16.67 -4.88
CA LEU A 7 16.27 15.24 -4.80
C LEU A 7 15.20 15.05 -3.71
N PHE A 8 14.01 14.58 -4.09
CA PHE A 8 13.10 13.94 -3.15
C PHE A 8 13.74 12.61 -2.73
N HIS A 9 14.75 12.69 -1.87
CA HIS A 9 15.10 11.59 -1.00
C HIS A 9 13.89 11.46 -0.07
N VAL A 10 12.91 10.63 -0.42
CA VAL A 10 11.90 10.20 0.54
C VAL A 10 12.69 9.32 1.49
N PRO A 11 13.10 9.79 2.69
CA PRO A 11 13.74 8.91 3.63
C PRO A 11 12.56 8.14 4.22
N LEU A 12 12.16 7.06 3.57
CA LEU A 12 11.18 6.08 4.04
C LEU A 12 11.79 5.29 5.21
N CYS A 13 12.38 6.00 6.16
CA CYS A 13 12.36 5.62 7.56
C CYS A 13 10.87 5.82 7.93
N ILE A 14 9.99 4.82 7.80
CA ILE A 14 9.86 3.77 8.83
C ILE A 14 10.67 4.20 10.05
N ILE A 15 10.09 5.15 10.78
CA ILE A 15 10.54 5.84 11.99
C ILE A 15 11.64 5.04 12.69
N ILE A 16 12.79 5.66 12.97
CA ILE A 16 13.93 5.07 13.68
C ILE A 16 13.44 4.17 14.83
N GLY A 17 13.52 2.83 14.66
CA GLY A 17 13.04 1.83 15.64
C GLY A 17 11.76 1.05 15.28
N PHE A 18 11.08 1.35 14.18
CA PHE A 18 9.90 0.60 13.75
C PHE A 18 10.32 -0.69 13.03
N PRO A 19 9.70 -1.85 13.36
CA PRO A 19 10.09 -3.13 12.78
C PRO A 19 9.73 -3.20 11.28
N PHE A 20 10.56 -3.87 10.48
CA PHE A 20 10.34 -4.03 9.03
C PHE A 20 9.11 -4.89 8.70
N PHE A 21 8.62 -5.62 9.68
CA PHE A 21 7.42 -6.43 9.58
C PHE A 21 6.74 -6.54 10.95
N HIS A 22 5.47 -6.93 10.95
CA HIS A 22 4.77 -7.45 12.11
C HIS A 22 4.27 -8.86 11.80
N GLU A 23 4.13 -9.71 12.81
CA GLU A 23 3.70 -11.10 12.65
C GLU A 23 2.77 -11.47 13.80
N ASP A 24 1.59 -11.99 13.48
CA ASP A 24 0.65 -12.59 14.44
C ASP A 24 0.50 -14.11 14.17
N SER A 25 -0.55 -14.75 14.68
CA SER A 25 -0.77 -16.20 14.49
C SER A 25 -1.12 -16.61 13.05
N HIS A 26 -1.60 -15.69 12.21
CA HIS A 26 -2.19 -15.99 10.91
C HIS A 26 -1.60 -15.16 9.76
N HIS A 27 -1.04 -13.99 10.07
CA HIS A 27 -0.64 -13.00 9.09
C HIS A 27 0.79 -12.48 9.33
N ILE A 28 1.43 -12.09 8.24
CA ILE A 28 2.66 -11.30 8.23
C ILE A 28 2.35 -9.97 7.55
N TYR A 29 2.68 -8.87 8.18
CA TYR A 29 2.48 -7.52 7.67
C TYR A 29 3.83 -6.95 7.29
N VAL A 30 4.01 -6.58 6.03
CA VAL A 30 5.29 -6.09 5.50
C VAL A 30 5.05 -4.93 4.54
N HIS A 31 6.01 -4.00 4.42
CA HIS A 31 5.84 -2.86 3.52
C HIS A 31 5.74 -3.30 2.05
N ALA A 32 6.71 -4.05 1.53
CA ALA A 32 6.75 -4.45 0.12
C ALA A 32 6.52 -5.95 -0.12
N GLY A 33 7.19 -6.83 0.62
CA GLY A 33 7.04 -8.27 0.44
C GLY A 33 8.15 -9.11 1.06
N LEU A 34 8.09 -10.42 0.79
CA LEU A 34 9.09 -11.41 1.21
C LEU A 34 9.78 -12.00 -0.02
N ASN A 35 11.10 -12.06 -0.03
CA ASN A 35 11.87 -12.65 -1.10
C ASN A 35 11.79 -14.18 -1.00
N PRO A 36 11.26 -14.88 -2.04
CA PRO A 36 11.13 -16.34 -2.04
C PRO A 36 12.47 -17.08 -2.05
N GLN A 37 13.59 -16.41 -2.28
CA GLN A 37 14.92 -17.01 -2.26
C GLN A 37 15.46 -17.27 -0.84
N TYR A 38 14.85 -16.69 0.19
CA TYR A 38 15.23 -16.92 1.57
C TYR A 38 14.37 -18.01 2.19
N GLU A 39 15.00 -19.12 2.62
CA GLU A 39 14.32 -20.17 3.40
C GLU A 39 13.78 -19.59 4.72
N ASN A 40 14.62 -18.83 5.43
CA ASN A 40 14.21 -18.01 6.54
C ASN A 40 14.00 -16.56 6.07
N TRP A 41 12.76 -16.21 5.74
CA TRP A 41 12.40 -14.89 5.23
C TRP A 41 12.81 -13.71 6.15
N LYS A 42 13.05 -13.95 7.45
CA LYS A 42 13.51 -12.92 8.40
C LYS A 42 14.95 -12.48 8.15
N GLU A 43 15.71 -13.23 7.37
CA GLU A 43 17.10 -12.95 7.03
C GLU A 43 17.25 -12.08 5.77
N GLN A 44 16.14 -11.81 5.07
CA GLN A 44 16.18 -10.93 3.90
C GLN A 44 16.66 -9.53 4.26
N THR A 45 17.23 -8.84 3.29
CA THR A 45 17.80 -7.52 3.53
C THR A 45 16.70 -6.50 3.85
N LYS A 46 17.08 -5.45 4.59
CA LYS A 46 16.20 -4.29 4.84
C LYS A 46 15.67 -3.69 3.53
N HIS A 47 16.49 -3.70 2.49
CA HIS A 47 16.08 -3.21 1.17
C HIS A 47 14.96 -4.06 0.56
N GLU A 48 15.01 -5.38 0.71
CA GLU A 48 13.98 -6.29 0.19
C GLU A 48 12.66 -6.13 0.93
N PHE A 49 12.66 -6.01 2.27
CA PHE A 49 11.46 -5.67 3.04
C PHE A 49 10.74 -4.40 2.52
N MET A 50 11.52 -3.46 1.96
CA MET A 50 11.06 -2.13 1.58
C MET A 50 10.75 -1.96 0.09
N TYR A 51 11.33 -2.76 -0.80
CA TYR A 51 11.31 -2.45 -2.23
C TYR A 51 11.15 -3.67 -3.14
N ILE A 52 11.02 -4.88 -2.61
CA ILE A 52 10.78 -6.05 -3.46
C ILE A 52 9.43 -5.94 -4.20
N LYS A 53 9.40 -6.40 -5.45
CA LYS A 53 8.21 -6.36 -6.31
C LYS A 53 8.01 -7.69 -7.01
N GLU A 54 8.46 -7.81 -8.26
CA GLU A 54 8.16 -8.93 -9.15
C GLU A 54 8.58 -10.29 -8.57
N PRO A 55 9.74 -10.45 -7.90
CA PRO A 55 10.07 -11.75 -7.30
C PRO A 55 9.06 -12.21 -6.25
N PHE A 56 8.52 -11.29 -5.43
CA PHE A 56 7.50 -11.58 -4.43
C PHE A 56 6.11 -11.78 -5.05
N LEU A 57 5.74 -10.93 -6.02
CA LEU A 57 4.41 -10.97 -6.64
C LEU A 57 4.21 -12.21 -7.52
N ASN A 58 5.25 -12.61 -8.26
CA ASN A 58 5.16 -13.66 -9.28
C ASN A 58 5.40 -15.07 -8.73
N HIS A 59 5.77 -15.22 -7.46
CA HIS A 59 6.02 -16.51 -6.84
C HIS A 59 5.14 -16.74 -5.61
N PRO A 60 4.79 -17.99 -5.30
CA PRO A 60 4.26 -18.34 -4.00
C PRO A 60 5.24 -17.95 -2.89
N THR A 61 4.69 -17.55 -1.76
CA THR A 61 5.44 -17.35 -0.52
C THR A 61 5.89 -18.69 0.04
N THR A 62 6.97 -18.67 0.82
CA THR A 62 7.53 -19.86 1.48
C THR A 62 6.99 -20.07 2.90
N VAL A 63 5.99 -19.29 3.30
CA VAL A 63 5.43 -19.23 4.65
C VAL A 63 3.99 -19.74 4.68
N ASP A 64 3.56 -20.27 5.82
CA ASP A 64 2.18 -20.77 6.01
C ASP A 64 1.15 -19.69 6.36
N LYS A 65 1.60 -18.42 6.46
CA LYS A 65 0.80 -17.26 6.85
C LYS A 65 0.49 -16.40 5.64
N ILE A 66 -0.65 -15.73 5.67
CA ILE A 66 -1.02 -14.77 4.63
C ILE A 66 -0.16 -13.51 4.77
N VAL A 67 0.47 -13.09 3.68
CA VAL A 67 1.31 -11.88 3.67
C VAL A 67 0.49 -10.68 3.23
N VAL A 68 0.26 -9.73 4.15
CA VAL A 68 -0.38 -8.44 3.88
C VAL A 68 0.70 -7.41 3.53
N PHE A 69 0.58 -6.79 2.36
CA PHE A 69 1.61 -5.89 1.84
C PHE A 69 1.05 -4.63 1.16
N GLY A 70 1.89 -3.60 1.07
CA GLY A 70 1.64 -2.38 0.31
C GLY A 70 2.70 -2.17 -0.77
N HIS A 71 3.18 -0.94 -0.95
CA HIS A 71 4.27 -0.55 -1.86
C HIS A 71 3.96 -0.69 -3.36
N THR A 72 3.56 -1.87 -3.81
CA THR A 72 3.04 -2.09 -5.15
C THR A 72 1.54 -1.86 -5.14
N LYS A 73 1.09 -0.88 -5.92
CA LYS A 73 -0.32 -0.50 -5.99
C LYS A 73 -1.12 -1.66 -6.53
N ALA A 74 -2.29 -1.92 -5.96
CA ALA A 74 -3.23 -2.91 -6.49
C ALA A 74 -3.53 -2.65 -7.98
N MET A 75 -3.61 -1.37 -8.38
CA MET A 75 -3.80 -0.95 -9.77
C MET A 75 -2.75 -1.54 -10.72
N ASP A 76 -1.49 -1.63 -10.28
CA ASP A 76 -0.39 -2.18 -11.06
C ASP A 76 -0.43 -3.72 -11.12
N ILE A 77 -1.17 -4.38 -10.21
CA ILE A 77 -1.29 -5.83 -10.09
C ILE A 77 -2.49 -6.38 -10.87
N HIS A 78 -3.66 -5.78 -10.70
CA HIS A 78 -4.93 -6.29 -11.27
C HIS A 78 -5.79 -5.22 -11.96
N GLY A 79 -5.28 -4.01 -12.17
CA GLY A 79 -5.98 -2.95 -12.91
C GLY A 79 -7.12 -2.27 -12.16
N LYS A 80 -7.20 -2.42 -10.83
CA LYS A 80 -8.18 -1.75 -9.96
C LYS A 80 -7.51 -1.23 -8.69
N ALA A 81 -8.12 -0.26 -8.03
CA ALA A 81 -7.60 0.31 -6.78
C ALA A 81 -8.07 -0.46 -5.53
N ASP A 82 -8.96 -1.43 -5.70
CA ASP A 82 -9.49 -2.29 -4.63
C ASP A 82 -8.41 -3.17 -4.01
N VAL A 83 -8.64 -3.65 -2.79
CA VAL A 83 -7.75 -4.63 -2.16
C VAL A 83 -7.61 -5.86 -3.07
N TRP A 84 -6.37 -6.27 -3.33
CA TRP A 84 -6.06 -7.44 -4.13
C TRP A 84 -5.89 -8.66 -3.23
N PHE A 85 -6.68 -9.71 -3.47
CA PHE A 85 -6.55 -11.01 -2.81
C PHE A 85 -5.87 -12.00 -3.77
N GLY A 86 -4.61 -12.31 -3.51
CA GLY A 86 -3.74 -13.14 -4.35
C GLY A 86 -3.58 -14.59 -3.87
N GLY A 87 -4.44 -15.07 -2.98
CA GLY A 87 -4.31 -16.39 -2.35
C GLY A 87 -3.49 -16.33 -1.07
N ASP A 88 -2.17 -16.45 -1.18
CA ASP A 88 -1.22 -16.36 -0.05
C ASP A 88 -0.78 -14.93 0.28
N LYS A 89 -1.25 -13.95 -0.51
CA LYS A 89 -0.89 -12.53 -0.43
C LYS A 89 -2.14 -11.66 -0.45
N ILE A 90 -2.12 -10.55 0.29
CA ILE A 90 -3.16 -9.50 0.24
C ILE A 90 -2.49 -8.14 0.03
N GLY A 91 -2.75 -7.50 -1.11
CA GLY A 91 -2.23 -6.19 -1.47
C GLY A 91 -3.23 -5.09 -1.11
N ILE A 92 -2.83 -4.18 -0.20
CA ILE A 92 -3.73 -3.12 0.31
C ILE A 92 -3.40 -1.71 -0.23
N ASP A 93 -2.32 -1.54 -0.99
CA ASP A 93 -1.98 -0.21 -1.53
C ASP A 93 -2.95 0.19 -2.65
N GLY A 94 -3.96 0.98 -2.30
CA GLY A 94 -4.96 1.51 -3.24
C GLY A 94 -4.47 2.67 -4.09
N GLY A 95 -3.21 3.09 -3.95
CA GLY A 95 -2.64 4.19 -4.73
C GLY A 95 -3.16 5.57 -4.35
N CYS A 96 -3.54 5.79 -3.08
CA CYS A 96 -4.07 7.07 -2.59
C CYS A 96 -3.19 8.28 -2.95
N ALA A 97 -1.86 8.14 -2.89
CA ALA A 97 -0.91 9.20 -3.27
C ALA A 97 -0.99 9.61 -4.75
N TYR A 98 -1.67 8.82 -5.58
CA TYR A 98 -1.90 9.05 -7.01
C TYR A 98 -3.36 9.43 -7.31
N GLY A 99 -4.13 9.83 -6.30
CA GLY A 99 -5.52 10.26 -6.45
C GLY A 99 -6.53 9.12 -6.61
N LEU A 100 -6.14 7.89 -6.31
CA LEU A 100 -7.03 6.72 -6.30
C LEU A 100 -7.73 6.60 -4.94
N GLN A 101 -7.48 5.55 -4.17
CA GLN A 101 -8.14 5.37 -2.87
C GLN A 101 -7.18 4.89 -1.78
N LEU A 102 -7.54 5.17 -0.54
CA LEU A 102 -6.92 4.57 0.64
C LEU A 102 -7.75 3.36 1.05
N ASN A 103 -7.15 2.19 1.11
CA ASN A 103 -7.81 0.96 1.58
C ASN A 103 -7.51 0.71 3.05
N CYS A 104 -8.46 0.09 3.74
CA CYS A 104 -8.31 -0.49 5.07
C CYS A 104 -8.82 -1.93 5.03
N LEU A 105 -8.01 -2.86 5.53
CA LEU A 105 -8.35 -4.27 5.70
C LEU A 105 -8.57 -4.53 7.19
N GLU A 106 -9.81 -4.82 7.57
CA GLU A 106 -10.14 -5.29 8.91
C GLU A 106 -10.05 -6.82 8.93
N ILE A 107 -9.18 -7.35 9.80
CA ILE A 107 -8.98 -8.79 9.96
C ILE A 107 -9.79 -9.25 11.17
N ARG A 108 -10.82 -10.07 10.91
CA ARG A 108 -11.71 -10.63 11.95
C ARG A 108 -11.36 -12.07 12.33
N GLY A 109 -10.54 -12.72 11.50
CA GLY A 109 -10.01 -14.06 11.71
C GLY A 109 -9.05 -14.47 10.60
N LYS A 110 -8.62 -15.74 10.59
CA LYS A 110 -7.64 -16.25 9.61
C LYS A 110 -8.01 -15.99 8.15
N ASN A 111 -9.30 -16.07 7.81
CA ASN A 111 -9.83 -15.92 6.45
C ASN A 111 -11.13 -15.09 6.43
N ASP A 112 -11.35 -14.25 7.45
CA ASP A 112 -12.53 -13.38 7.54
C ASP A 112 -12.08 -11.93 7.54
N TYR A 113 -12.49 -11.21 6.51
CA TYR A 113 -12.00 -9.87 6.19
C TYR A 113 -13.16 -8.95 5.84
N ALA A 114 -13.11 -7.72 6.35
CA ALA A 114 -13.88 -6.61 5.82
C ALA A 114 -12.95 -5.59 5.17
N VAL A 115 -13.38 -5.03 4.05
CA VAL A 115 -12.62 -4.04 3.28
C VAL A 115 -13.37 -2.72 3.30
N TYR A 116 -12.65 -1.65 3.60
CA TYR A 116 -13.14 -0.28 3.55
C TYR A 116 -12.23 0.53 2.65
N SER A 117 -12.77 1.55 1.99
CA SER A 117 -11.96 2.48 1.21
C SER A 117 -12.52 3.89 1.24
N VAL A 118 -11.61 4.86 1.08
CA VAL A 118 -11.93 6.28 0.95
C VAL A 118 -11.22 6.81 -0.29
N ASN A 119 -11.97 7.52 -1.14
CA ASN A 119 -11.42 8.12 -2.34
C ASN A 119 -10.47 9.27 -1.98
N CYS A 120 -9.28 9.29 -2.60
CA CYS A 120 -8.24 10.29 -2.39
C CYS A 120 -8.17 11.33 -3.51
N SER A 121 -9.03 11.23 -4.54
CA SER A 121 -9.17 12.29 -5.54
C SER A 121 -9.51 13.60 -4.83
N HIS A 122 -8.74 14.64 -5.15
CA HIS A 122 -8.94 15.96 -4.59
C HIS A 122 -10.39 16.39 -4.88
N HIS A 123 -11.12 16.78 -3.84
CA HIS A 123 -12.32 17.58 -3.98
C HIS A 123 -12.02 18.67 -5.02
N GLU A 124 -12.75 18.68 -6.14
CA GLU A 124 -12.74 19.82 -7.04
C GLU A 124 -12.94 21.07 -6.17
N GLN A 125 -11.97 21.98 -6.20
CA GLN A 125 -12.22 23.34 -5.76
C GLN A 125 -13.45 23.82 -6.54
N PRO A 126 -14.47 24.42 -5.89
CA PRO A 126 -15.59 24.98 -6.64
C PRO A 126 -15.00 25.95 -7.66
N SER A 127 -15.22 25.69 -8.94
CA SER A 127 -14.85 26.62 -10.00
C SER A 127 -15.47 27.98 -9.68
N GLU A 128 -14.68 29.05 -9.70
CA GLU A 128 -15.18 30.43 -9.66
C GLU A 128 -15.99 30.72 -10.92
N ALA A 129 -17.21 30.19 -11.01
CA ALA A 129 -18.11 30.40 -12.14
C ALA A 129 -19.60 30.42 -11.76
N ASP A 130 -19.96 30.27 -10.48
CA ASP A 130 -21.35 30.51 -10.04
C ASP A 130 -21.46 31.88 -9.38
N GLY A 131 -21.66 32.88 -10.24
CA GLY A 131 -22.16 34.17 -9.83
C GLY A 131 -23.45 34.02 -9.02
N ILE A 132 -23.47 34.65 -7.86
CA ILE A 132 -24.60 34.71 -6.93
C ILE A 132 -25.85 35.21 -7.69
N VAL A 133 -26.83 34.33 -7.95
CA VAL A 133 -28.20 34.76 -8.28
C VAL A 133 -28.97 34.91 -6.99
N LEU A 134 -29.05 36.15 -6.49
CA LEU A 134 -29.98 36.52 -5.43
C LEU A 134 -31.42 36.39 -5.95
N LYS A 135 -32.13 35.33 -5.56
CA LYS A 135 -33.60 35.28 -5.66
C LYS A 135 -34.17 36.24 -4.60
N LYS A 136 -34.55 37.45 -5.01
CA LYS A 136 -35.44 38.31 -4.23
C LYS A 136 -36.79 37.61 -4.09
N ARG A 137 -37.31 37.59 -2.86
CA ARG A 137 -38.73 37.34 -2.58
C ARG A 137 -39.55 38.56 -3.00
#